data_AF-A0A9X1W5Z1-F1
#
_entry.id   AF-A0A9X1W5Z1-F1
#
_cell.length_a   1.000
_cell.length_b   1.000
_cell.length_c   1.000
_cell.angle_alpha   90.00
_cell.angle_beta   90.00
_cell.angle_gamma   90.00
#
_symmetry.space_group_name_H-M   'P 1'
#
loop_
_entity.id
_entity.type
_entity.pdbx_description
1 polymer ?
#
loop_
_entity_poly.entity_id
_entity_poly.type
_entity_poly.pdbx_seq_one_letter_code
_entity_poly.pdbx_strand_id
1 'polypeptide(L)'
;VSFRSAATDEAHLLFNDTPKALQDRLVQVVRLIRSKGVGVYFVTQSPSDLPDEILAQLGLRIQHGLRAYTVREQKALRAVADGFRSNPAFTSLDVLVDLGIGEALLGGLEDNGTPAMVQRVAIAPPQSRVGPLSDQERQAVVTASPLRAQYDKAVDRESAYEILMARASQASNEETRVRNVQSSATGDALGDLAGRVLKSAVQQAANQLGRQLVRGLMGSLLGKKR
;
A
#
# COMPACT_ATOMS: atom_id res chain seq x y z
N VAL A 1 17.08 -20.28 5.61
CA VAL A 1 16.19 -19.18 6.04
C VAL A 1 15.36 -18.78 4.84
N SER A 2 14.04 -18.99 4.86
CA SER A 2 13.15 -18.58 3.75
C SER A 2 13.04 -17.06 3.79
N PHE A 3 13.85 -16.35 3.01
CA PHE A 3 13.75 -14.90 2.85
C PHE A 3 12.41 -14.60 2.16
N ARG A 4 11.44 -14.13 2.94
CA ARG A 4 10.26 -13.46 2.38
C ARG A 4 10.72 -12.03 2.11
N SER A 5 10.84 -11.67 0.84
CA SER A 5 11.18 -10.32 0.40
C SER A 5 9.95 -9.69 -0.24
N ALA A 6 9.54 -8.52 0.25
CA ALA A 6 8.56 -7.69 -0.44
C ALA A 6 9.33 -6.60 -1.20
N ALA A 7 9.14 -6.54 -2.51
CA ALA A 7 9.67 -5.47 -3.36
C ALA A 7 8.50 -4.69 -3.94
N THR A 8 8.54 -3.38 -3.77
CA THR A 8 7.58 -2.44 -4.36
C THR A 8 8.31 -1.59 -5.38
N ASP A 9 7.88 -1.71 -6.63
CA ASP A 9 8.25 -0.83 -7.71
C ASP A 9 7.38 0.44 -7.65
N GLU A 10 7.95 1.58 -8.03
CA GLU A 10 7.31 2.89 -7.94
C GLU A 10 6.78 3.25 -6.55
N ALA A 11 7.66 3.17 -5.54
CA ALA A 11 7.31 3.49 -4.15
C ALA A 11 6.69 4.89 -3.97
N HIS A 12 6.93 5.83 -4.89
CA HIS A 12 6.30 7.15 -4.88
C HIS A 12 4.76 7.08 -4.90
N LEU A 13 4.16 6.05 -5.51
CA LEU A 13 2.71 5.84 -5.52
C LEU A 13 2.14 5.49 -4.13
N LEU A 14 2.98 4.97 -3.23
CA LEU A 14 2.58 4.62 -1.88
C LEU A 14 2.64 5.79 -0.90
N PHE A 15 3.37 6.86 -1.25
CA PHE A 15 3.68 7.95 -0.33
C PHE A 15 3.26 9.33 -0.83
N ASN A 16 3.15 9.55 -2.15
CA ASN A 16 2.64 10.80 -2.70
C ASN A 16 1.16 11.00 -2.34
N ASP A 17 0.82 12.21 -1.90
CA ASP A 17 -0.54 12.64 -1.49
C ASP A 17 -1.23 11.74 -0.45
N THR A 18 -0.46 10.94 0.27
CA THR A 18 -0.99 10.01 1.25
C THR A 18 -1.29 10.72 2.57
N PRO A 19 -2.50 10.56 3.16
CA PRO A 19 -2.84 11.15 4.45
C PRO A 19 -1.83 10.76 5.54
N LYS A 20 -1.48 11.70 6.42
CA LYS A 20 -0.49 11.50 7.49
C LYS A 20 -0.73 10.24 8.32
N ALA A 21 -1.99 9.93 8.62
CA ALA A 21 -2.36 8.72 9.36
C ALA A 21 -1.97 7.41 8.65
N LEU A 22 -2.01 7.38 7.31
CA LEU A 22 -1.59 6.21 6.53
C LEU A 22 -0.06 6.12 6.42
N GLN A 23 0.63 7.26 6.28
CA GLN A 23 2.10 7.30 6.31
C GLN A 23 2.65 6.77 7.65
N ASP A 24 2.11 7.24 8.78
CA ASP A 24 2.49 6.78 10.12
C ASP A 24 2.31 5.25 10.25
N ARG A 25 1.23 4.72 9.66
CA ARG A 25 0.97 3.28 9.67
C ARG A 25 1.96 2.51 8.79
N LEU A 26 2.33 3.02 7.62
CA LEU A 26 3.34 2.42 6.76
C LEU A 26 4.70 2.39 7.45
N VAL A 27 5.11 3.48 8.12
CA VAL A 27 6.34 3.51 8.93
C VAL A 27 6.30 2.44 10.03
N GLN A 28 5.17 2.31 10.75
CA GLN A 28 5.01 1.24 11.75
C GLN A 28 5.16 -0.16 11.13
N VAL A 29 4.58 -0.40 9.96
CA VAL A 29 4.67 -1.69 9.27
C VAL A 29 6.12 -2.00 8.88
N VAL A 30 6.87 -1.03 8.34
CA VAL A 30 8.30 -1.22 8.00
C VAL A 30 9.13 -1.59 9.24
N ARG A 31 8.89 -0.93 10.38
CA ARG A 31 9.55 -1.28 11.67
C ARG A 31 9.21 -2.69 12.12
N LEU A 32 7.95 -3.10 12.02
CA LEU A 32 7.53 -4.46 12.37
C LEU A 32 8.19 -5.50 11.46
N ILE A 33 8.28 -5.23 10.15
CA ILE A 33 8.89 -6.15 9.18
C ILE A 33 10.35 -6.43 9.54
N ARG A 34 11.12 -5.40 9.89
CA ARG A 34 12.51 -5.54 10.36
C ARG A 34 12.61 -6.49 11.56
N SER A 35 11.71 -6.36 12.53
CA SER A 35 11.68 -7.21 13.74
C SER A 35 11.35 -8.68 13.47
N LYS A 36 10.73 -8.98 12.32
CA LYS A 36 10.30 -10.34 11.94
C LYS A 36 11.29 -11.05 11.01
N GLY A 37 12.44 -10.45 10.73
CA GLY A 37 13.47 -11.04 9.85
C GLY A 37 13.03 -11.10 8.39
N VAL A 38 12.12 -10.23 7.98
CA VAL A 38 11.61 -10.12 6.60
C VAL A 38 12.27 -8.90 5.96
N GLY A 39 12.75 -9.04 4.73
CA GLY A 39 13.41 -7.96 3.98
C GLY A 39 12.40 -7.13 3.18
N VAL A 40 12.56 -5.80 3.19
CA VAL A 40 11.79 -4.89 2.33
C VAL A 40 12.74 -4.15 1.42
N TYR A 41 12.39 -4.09 0.14
CA TYR A 41 13.11 -3.33 -0.86
C TYR A 41 12.18 -2.29 -1.46
N PHE A 42 12.60 -1.02 -1.39
CA PHE A 42 11.92 0.07 -2.06
C PHE A 42 12.73 0.43 -3.30
N VAL A 43 12.09 0.35 -4.47
CA VAL A 43 12.67 0.74 -5.75
C VAL A 43 11.95 2.01 -6.18
N THR A 44 12.71 3.08 -6.43
CA THR A 44 12.18 4.38 -6.82
C THR A 44 13.15 5.08 -7.77
N GLN A 45 12.61 5.93 -8.65
CA GLN A 45 13.39 6.78 -9.54
C GLN A 45 14.02 7.95 -8.80
N SER A 46 13.30 8.53 -7.82
CA SER A 46 13.79 9.66 -7.04
C SER A 46 13.86 9.32 -5.54
N PRO A 47 14.99 9.60 -4.88
CA PRO A 47 15.16 9.35 -3.45
C PRO A 47 14.25 10.23 -2.58
N SER A 48 13.78 11.37 -3.11
CA SER A 48 12.80 12.25 -2.45
C SER A 48 11.41 11.65 -2.29
N ASP A 49 11.13 10.53 -2.95
CA ASP A 49 9.81 9.91 -2.94
C ASP A 49 9.57 9.08 -1.67
N LEU A 50 10.62 8.80 -0.90
CA LEU A 50 10.55 8.07 0.34
C LEU A 50 10.69 9.04 1.54
N PRO A 51 9.80 8.96 2.54
CA PRO A 51 9.97 9.71 3.78
C PRO A 51 11.27 9.37 4.51
N ASP A 52 11.90 10.38 5.11
CA ASP A 52 13.16 10.23 5.87
C ASP A 52 13.06 9.15 6.96
N GLU A 53 11.90 9.02 7.61
CA GLU A 53 11.66 8.00 8.64
C GLU A 53 11.78 6.58 8.10
N ILE A 54 11.44 6.34 6.84
CA ILE A 54 11.59 5.05 6.16
C ILE A 54 13.03 4.89 5.69
N LEU A 55 13.60 5.92 5.06
CA LEU A 55 15.00 5.92 4.61
C LEU A 55 15.96 5.60 5.76
N ALA A 56 15.69 6.09 6.97
CA ALA A 56 16.48 5.82 8.17
C ALA A 56 16.39 4.35 8.65
N GLN A 57 15.36 3.60 8.26
CA GLN A 57 15.23 2.18 8.60
C GLN A 57 15.92 1.25 7.59
N LEU A 58 16.28 1.75 6.41
CA LEU A 58 16.91 0.97 5.35
C LEU A 58 18.43 0.94 5.57
N GLY A 59 18.96 -0.26 5.81
CA GLY A 59 20.40 -0.48 5.99
C GLY A 59 21.16 -0.69 4.69
N LEU A 60 20.48 -1.19 3.66
CA LEU A 60 21.05 -1.38 2.32
C LEU A 60 20.60 -0.24 1.42
N ARG A 61 21.56 0.40 0.75
CA ARG A 61 21.34 1.46 -0.24
C ARG A 61 22.11 1.11 -1.50
N ILE A 62 21.40 1.11 -2.63
CA ILE A 62 21.97 0.92 -3.96
C ILE A 62 21.51 2.12 -4.79
N GLN A 63 22.44 2.99 -5.14
CA GLN A 63 22.15 4.21 -5.86
C GLN A 63 22.80 4.17 -7.23
N HIS A 64 21.97 4.16 -8.28
CA HIS A 64 22.43 4.35 -9.65
C HIS A 64 22.74 5.83 -9.91
N GLY A 65 23.45 6.09 -11.01
CA GLY A 65 23.82 7.44 -11.43
C GLY A 65 22.61 8.37 -11.49
N LEU A 66 22.77 9.56 -10.91
CA LEU A 66 21.75 10.60 -10.85
C LEU A 66 22.18 11.78 -11.72
N ARG A 67 21.32 12.18 -12.65
CA ARG A 67 21.54 13.36 -13.48
C ARG A 67 20.78 14.53 -12.88
N ALA A 68 21.50 15.52 -12.39
CA ALA A 68 20.92 16.72 -11.79
C ALA A 68 21.10 17.93 -12.72
N TYR A 69 20.01 18.40 -13.31
CA TYR A 69 19.98 19.59 -14.17
C TYR A 69 19.39 20.80 -13.44
N THR A 70 18.53 20.56 -12.44
CA THR A 70 17.88 21.62 -11.66
C THR A 70 18.55 21.80 -10.28
N VAL A 71 18.38 22.98 -9.68
CA VAL A 71 18.88 23.28 -8.33
C VAL A 71 18.29 22.32 -7.28
N ARG A 72 17.03 21.92 -7.46
CA ARG A 72 16.35 20.95 -6.59
C ARG A 72 17.02 19.58 -6.67
N GLU A 73 17.29 19.10 -7.88
CA GLU A 73 17.98 17.82 -8.09
C GLU A 73 19.41 17.84 -7.55
N GLN A 74 20.13 18.96 -7.71
CA GLN A 74 21.48 19.08 -7.15
C GLN A 74 21.49 19.03 -5.61
N LYS A 75 20.46 19.57 -4.95
CA LYS A 75 20.30 19.46 -3.50
C LYS A 75 19.98 18.02 -3.09
N ALA A 76 19.09 17.35 -3.82
CA ALA A 76 18.77 15.95 -3.59
C ALA A 76 20.00 15.05 -3.77
N LEU A 77 20.80 15.29 -4.82
CA LEU A 77 22.05 14.58 -5.09
C LEU A 77 23.04 14.70 -3.93
N ARG A 78 23.24 15.92 -3.40
CA ARG A 78 24.09 16.15 -2.22
C ARG A 78 23.58 15.40 -1.00
N ALA A 79 22.28 15.49 -0.71
CA ALA A 79 21.68 14.79 0.42
C ALA A 79 21.85 13.25 0.32
N VAL A 80 21.76 12.70 -0.89
CA VAL A 80 21.99 11.27 -1.14
C VAL A 80 23.46 10.91 -0.93
N ALA A 81 24.39 11.72 -1.45
CA ALA A 81 25.82 11.52 -1.28
C ALA A 81 26.23 11.53 0.21
N ASP A 82 25.67 12.45 1.00
CA ASP A 82 25.91 12.60 2.44
C ASP A 82 25.32 11.41 3.25
N GLY A 83 24.34 10.71 2.70
CA GLY A 83 23.73 9.52 3.30
C GLY A 83 24.63 8.27 3.27
N PHE A 84 25.76 8.32 2.55
CA PHE A 84 26.73 7.23 2.49
C PHE A 84 27.89 7.44 3.46
N ARG A 85 28.40 6.35 4.04
CA ARG A 85 29.65 6.39 4.80
C ARG A 85 30.78 6.74 3.85
N SER A 86 31.59 7.73 4.24
CA SER A 86 32.71 8.24 3.44
C SER A 86 33.71 7.14 3.07
N ASN A 87 34.30 7.28 1.88
CA ASN A 87 35.38 6.44 1.39
C ASN A 87 36.61 7.32 1.11
N PRO A 88 37.81 7.00 1.63
CA PRO A 88 39.00 7.79 1.36
C PRO A 88 39.46 7.74 -0.11
N ALA A 89 39.02 6.76 -0.89
CA ALA A 89 39.42 6.61 -2.29
C ALA A 89 38.65 7.54 -3.25
N PHE A 90 37.45 8.00 -2.88
CA PHE A 90 36.62 8.86 -3.73
C PHE A 90 35.52 9.57 -2.95
N THR A 91 35.04 10.68 -3.51
CA THR A 91 33.85 11.38 -3.01
C THR A 91 32.58 10.77 -3.59
N SER A 92 31.60 10.42 -2.74
CA SER A 92 30.31 9.87 -3.18
C SER A 92 29.60 10.78 -4.18
N LEU A 93 29.67 12.10 -3.98
CA LEU A 93 29.05 13.10 -4.86
C LEU A 93 29.59 13.02 -6.29
N ASP A 94 30.91 13.04 -6.45
CA ASP A 94 31.56 13.04 -7.75
C ASP A 94 31.27 11.72 -8.48
N VAL A 95 31.36 10.60 -7.75
CA VAL A 95 31.03 9.29 -8.33
C VAL A 95 29.58 9.22 -8.78
N LEU A 96 28.61 9.71 -7.99
CA LEU A 96 27.19 9.67 -8.39
C LEU A 96 26.88 10.39 -9.70
N VAL A 97 27.66 11.42 -10.04
CA VAL A 97 27.56 12.15 -11.31
C VAL A 97 28.22 11.35 -12.46
N ASP A 98 29.35 10.70 -12.17
CA ASP A 98 30.17 10.00 -13.17
C ASP A 98 29.71 8.56 -13.48
N LEU A 99 28.79 8.00 -12.69
CA LEU A 99 28.30 6.62 -12.87
C LEU A 99 27.66 6.41 -14.25
N GLY A 100 28.12 5.35 -14.93
CA GLY A 100 27.56 4.89 -16.20
C GLY A 100 26.35 3.98 -16.04
N ILE A 101 25.82 3.52 -17.18
CA ILE A 101 24.78 2.49 -17.21
C ILE A 101 25.36 1.17 -16.71
N GLY A 102 24.68 0.53 -15.75
CA GLY A 102 25.15 -0.73 -15.15
C GLY A 102 26.16 -0.52 -14.02
N GLU A 103 26.34 0.71 -13.53
CA GLU A 103 27.12 1.00 -12.33
C GLU A 103 26.25 1.61 -11.24
N ALA A 104 26.64 1.39 -9.98
CA ALA A 104 25.97 1.96 -8.81
C ALA A 104 26.95 2.22 -7.66
N LEU A 105 26.55 3.10 -6.74
CA LEU A 105 27.10 3.15 -5.40
C LEU A 105 26.32 2.20 -4.49
N LEU A 106 27.07 1.37 -3.77
CA LEU A 106 26.56 0.41 -2.80
C LEU A 106 26.98 0.84 -1.39
N GLY A 107 25.99 1.08 -0.54
CA GLY A 107 26.15 1.23 0.90
C GLY A 107 25.42 0.11 1.62
N GLY A 108 26.16 -0.80 2.25
CA GLY A 108 25.59 -1.92 3.00
C GLY A 108 25.78 -1.78 4.51
N LEU A 109 25.57 -2.88 5.22
CA LEU A 109 25.93 -3.04 6.63
C LEU A 109 27.07 -4.05 6.76
N GLU A 110 27.97 -3.82 7.71
CA GLU A 110 28.96 -4.79 8.19
C GLU A 110 28.28 -5.83 9.10
N ASP A 111 28.98 -6.90 9.46
CA ASP A 111 28.45 -8.01 10.29
C ASP A 111 27.95 -7.55 11.67
N ASN A 112 28.49 -6.44 12.17
CA ASN A 112 28.09 -5.81 13.44
C ASN A 112 26.87 -4.87 13.28
N GLY A 113 26.29 -4.75 12.08
CA GLY A 113 25.16 -3.87 11.79
C GLY A 113 25.51 -2.39 11.61
N THR A 114 26.80 -2.03 11.59
CA THR A 114 27.25 -0.67 11.29
C THR A 114 27.29 -0.42 9.77
N PRO A 115 27.09 0.81 9.29
CA PRO A 115 27.21 1.13 7.87
C PRO A 115 28.60 0.79 7.32
N ALA A 116 28.64 -0.05 6.29
CA ALA A 116 29.86 -0.35 5.57
C ALA A 116 30.30 0.88 4.74
N MET A 117 31.61 0.99 4.49
CA MET A 117 32.14 1.99 3.55
C MET A 117 31.48 1.84 2.18
N VAL A 118 31.13 2.98 1.58
CA VAL A 118 30.50 2.99 0.25
C VAL A 118 31.48 2.47 -0.82
N GLN A 119 30.96 1.66 -1.74
CA GLN A 119 31.73 1.09 -2.84
C GLN A 119 31.09 1.45 -4.18
N ARG A 120 31.91 1.72 -5.20
CA ARG A 120 31.45 1.73 -6.59
C ARG A 120 31.42 0.28 -7.09
N VAL A 121 30.26 -0.15 -7.58
CA VAL A 121 30.04 -1.52 -8.03
C VAL A 121 29.47 -1.55 -9.45
N ALA A 122 29.80 -2.59 -10.20
CA ALA A 122 29.11 -2.92 -11.44
C ALA A 122 27.92 -3.84 -11.11
N ILE A 123 26.78 -3.55 -11.72
CA ILE A 123 25.57 -4.36 -11.59
C ILE A 123 25.54 -5.35 -12.73
N ALA A 124 25.48 -6.64 -12.37
CA ALA A 124 25.28 -7.70 -13.34
C ALA A 124 23.93 -7.49 -14.04
N PRO A 125 23.87 -7.57 -15.38
CA PRO A 125 22.62 -7.45 -16.10
C PRO A 125 21.64 -8.54 -15.63
N PRO A 126 20.33 -8.23 -15.57
CA PRO A 126 19.36 -9.23 -15.19
C PRO A 126 19.44 -10.41 -16.16
N GLN A 127 19.52 -11.61 -15.62
CA GLN A 127 19.33 -12.83 -16.40
C GLN A 127 17.83 -12.98 -16.66
N SER A 128 17.27 -12.14 -17.51
CA SER A 128 15.88 -12.23 -17.95
C SER A 128 15.81 -12.92 -19.30
N ARG A 129 14.90 -13.88 -19.42
CA ARG A 129 14.40 -14.33 -20.71
C ARG A 129 13.25 -13.42 -21.10
N VAL A 130 13.35 -12.77 -22.24
CA VAL A 130 12.24 -12.01 -22.81
C VAL A 130 11.25 -13.01 -23.42
N GLY A 131 10.06 -13.10 -22.84
CA GLY A 131 8.97 -13.97 -23.31
C GLY A 131 8.32 -14.77 -22.17
N PRO A 132 7.06 -15.21 -22.34
CA PRO A 132 6.39 -16.03 -21.34
C PRO A 132 7.10 -17.38 -21.17
N LEU A 133 7.12 -17.90 -19.94
CA LEU A 133 7.45 -19.31 -19.73
C LEU A 133 6.43 -20.19 -20.44
N SER A 134 6.87 -21.30 -21.03
CA SER A 134 5.94 -22.35 -21.45
C SER A 134 5.24 -22.96 -20.23
N ASP A 135 4.05 -23.51 -20.44
CA ASP A 135 3.29 -24.18 -19.38
C ASP A 135 4.08 -25.33 -18.74
N GLN A 136 4.87 -26.06 -19.55
CA GLN A 136 5.73 -27.14 -19.05
C GLN A 136 6.85 -26.61 -18.14
N GLU A 137 7.55 -25.56 -18.54
CA GLU A 137 8.61 -24.95 -17.73
C GLU A 137 8.03 -24.41 -16.41
N ARG A 138 6.86 -23.76 -16.48
CA ARG A 138 6.15 -23.26 -15.30
C ARG A 138 5.79 -24.40 -14.35
N GLN A 139 5.22 -25.49 -14.87
CA GLN A 139 4.84 -26.67 -14.08
C GLN A 139 6.07 -27.29 -13.40
N ALA A 140 7.20 -27.36 -14.11
CA ALA A 140 8.46 -27.89 -13.59
C ALA A 140 9.01 -27.02 -12.44
N VAL A 141 9.02 -25.70 -12.60
CA VAL A 141 9.46 -24.76 -11.56
C VAL A 141 8.57 -24.81 -10.33
N VAL A 142 7.24 -24.84 -10.51
CA VAL A 142 6.28 -24.96 -9.40
C VAL A 142 6.45 -26.30 -8.69
N THR A 143 6.64 -27.38 -9.44
CA THR A 143 6.87 -28.74 -8.88
C THR A 143 8.15 -28.83 -8.09
N ALA A 144 9.23 -28.20 -8.55
CA ALA A 144 10.53 -28.18 -7.88
C ALA A 144 10.57 -27.23 -6.66
N SER A 145 9.58 -26.36 -6.49
CA SER A 145 9.57 -25.37 -5.40
C SER A 145 9.38 -26.04 -4.03
N PRO A 146 10.27 -25.78 -3.05
CA PRO A 146 10.11 -26.24 -1.67
C PRO A 146 8.84 -25.71 -1.01
N LEU A 147 8.31 -24.60 -1.52
CA LEU A 147 7.13 -23.91 -1.02
C LEU A 147 5.82 -24.47 -1.60
N ARG A 148 5.90 -25.41 -2.56
CA ARG A 148 4.71 -25.98 -3.21
C ARG A 148 3.70 -26.49 -2.20
N ALA A 149 4.11 -27.31 -1.22
CA ALA A 149 3.20 -27.86 -0.23
C ALA A 149 2.37 -26.80 0.53
N GLN A 150 2.89 -25.58 0.68
CA GLN A 150 2.23 -24.47 1.36
C GLN A 150 1.42 -23.58 0.43
N TYR A 151 1.79 -23.47 -0.86
CA TYR A 151 1.24 -22.47 -1.79
C TYR A 151 0.65 -23.04 -3.09
N ASP A 152 0.60 -24.36 -3.30
CA ASP A 152 0.04 -24.98 -4.52
C ASP A 152 -1.48 -24.77 -4.65
N LYS A 153 -2.18 -24.67 -3.51
CA LYS A 153 -3.62 -24.42 -3.51
C LYS A 153 -3.88 -22.93 -3.62
N ALA A 154 -4.44 -22.52 -4.76
CA ALA A 154 -4.98 -21.17 -4.91
C ALA A 154 -6.08 -20.95 -3.85
N VAL A 155 -5.91 -19.91 -3.04
CA VAL A 155 -6.94 -19.47 -2.10
C VAL A 155 -7.71 -18.37 -2.79
N ASP A 156 -8.88 -18.72 -3.31
CA ASP A 156 -9.83 -17.72 -3.81
C ASP A 156 -10.53 -17.09 -2.60
N ARG A 157 -10.30 -15.79 -2.40
CA ARG A 157 -10.92 -15.03 -1.31
C ARG A 157 -12.02 -14.20 -1.91
N GLU A 158 -13.19 -14.20 -1.27
CA GLU A 158 -14.26 -13.25 -1.62
C GLU A 158 -13.69 -11.82 -1.65
N SER A 159 -13.79 -11.19 -2.82
CA SER A 159 -13.25 -9.86 -2.99
C SER A 159 -14.11 -8.84 -2.24
N ALA A 160 -13.50 -7.73 -1.79
CA ALA A 160 -14.26 -6.64 -1.18
C ALA A 160 -15.37 -6.13 -2.11
N TYR A 161 -15.15 -6.22 -3.43
CA TYR A 161 -16.13 -5.88 -4.45
C TYR A 161 -17.34 -6.84 -4.47
N GLU A 162 -17.11 -8.15 -4.40
CA GLU A 162 -18.17 -9.16 -4.30
C GLU A 162 -19.01 -8.98 -3.03
N ILE A 163 -18.37 -8.73 -1.89
CA ILE A 163 -19.06 -8.48 -0.61
C ILE A 163 -19.93 -7.22 -0.70
N LEU A 164 -19.44 -6.17 -1.36
CA LEU A 164 -20.19 -4.92 -1.53
C LEU A 164 -21.37 -5.07 -2.51
N MET A 165 -21.20 -5.79 -3.62
CA MET A 165 -22.30 -6.11 -4.54
C MET A 165 -23.35 -7.02 -3.89
N ALA A 166 -22.93 -8.01 -3.10
CA ALA A 166 -23.84 -8.88 -2.39
C ALA A 166 -24.69 -8.08 -1.39
N ARG A 167 -24.11 -7.12 -0.68
CA ARG A 167 -24.85 -6.22 0.21
C ARG A 167 -25.80 -5.29 -0.55
N ALA A 168 -25.37 -4.75 -1.69
CA ALA A 168 -26.21 -3.88 -2.51
C ALA A 168 -27.43 -4.64 -3.10
N SER A 169 -27.22 -5.87 -3.55
CA SER A 169 -28.30 -6.72 -4.09
C SER A 169 -29.26 -7.22 -3.02
N GLN A 170 -28.77 -7.47 -1.80
CA GLN A 170 -29.63 -7.77 -0.64
C GLN A 170 -30.51 -6.57 -0.26
N ALA A 171 -29.95 -5.36 -0.24
CA ALA A 171 -30.71 -4.14 0.05
C ALA A 171 -31.82 -3.88 -0.99
N SER A 172 -31.54 -4.08 -2.29
CA SER A 172 -32.57 -3.92 -3.33
C SER A 172 -33.67 -4.98 -3.27
N ASN A 173 -33.34 -6.20 -2.84
CA ASN A 173 -34.32 -7.28 -2.69
C ASN A 173 -35.23 -7.07 -1.47
N GLU A 174 -34.71 -6.51 -0.38
CA GLU A 174 -35.51 -6.13 0.79
C GLU A 174 -36.47 -4.97 0.46
N GLU A 175 -36.01 -3.95 -0.27
CA GLU A 175 -36.87 -2.85 -0.75
C GLU A 175 -38.00 -3.34 -1.65
N THR A 176 -37.72 -4.30 -2.54
CA THR A 176 -38.72 -4.89 -3.45
C THR A 176 -39.74 -5.75 -2.70
N ARG A 177 -39.31 -6.50 -1.67
CA ARG A 177 -40.20 -7.29 -0.80
C ARG A 177 -41.14 -6.41 0.01
N VAL A 178 -40.64 -5.32 0.59
CA VAL A 178 -41.45 -4.37 1.36
C VAL A 178 -42.49 -3.69 0.46
N ARG A 179 -42.14 -3.39 -0.79
CA ARG A 179 -43.04 -2.77 -1.77
C ARG A 179 -44.13 -3.72 -2.27
N ASN A 180 -43.81 -4.99 -2.48
CA ASN A 180 -44.80 -6.01 -2.91
C ASN A 180 -45.82 -6.35 -1.80
N VAL A 181 -45.40 -6.37 -0.53
CA VAL A 181 -46.30 -6.59 0.61
C VAL A 181 -47.26 -5.40 0.80
N GLN A 182 -46.81 -4.17 0.50
CA GLN A 182 -47.66 -2.98 0.52
C GLN A 182 -48.66 -2.95 -0.65
N SER A 183 -48.31 -3.44 -1.84
CA SER A 183 -49.23 -3.45 -2.98
C SER A 183 -50.30 -4.54 -2.92
N SER A 184 -50.10 -5.63 -2.16
CA SER A 184 -51.10 -6.68 -1.96
C SER A 184 -52.12 -6.38 -0.86
N ALA A 185 -51.93 -5.31 -0.07
CA ALA A 185 -52.74 -4.98 1.09
C ALA A 185 -53.59 -3.71 0.92
N THR A 186 -53.97 -3.35 -0.30
CA THR A 186 -54.80 -2.15 -0.54
C THR A 186 -56.00 -2.46 -1.44
N GLY A 187 -56.89 -3.30 -0.90
CA GLY A 187 -58.28 -3.40 -1.32
C GLY A 187 -59.15 -2.43 -0.52
N ASP A 188 -59.52 -1.35 -1.17
CA ASP A 188 -60.74 -0.54 -1.02
C ASP A 188 -61.05 0.25 0.29
N ALA A 189 -61.25 1.56 0.08
CA ALA A 189 -61.92 2.57 0.93
C ALA A 189 -61.44 2.92 2.36
N LEU A 190 -60.62 2.13 3.06
CA LEU A 190 -60.12 2.47 4.42
C LEU A 190 -58.70 3.09 4.47
N GLY A 191 -57.97 3.06 3.35
CA GLY A 191 -56.57 3.46 3.26
C GLY A 191 -56.31 4.97 3.27
N ASP A 192 -57.24 5.81 2.80
CA ASP A 192 -56.99 7.25 2.66
C ASP A 192 -57.06 8.01 4.01
N LEU A 193 -57.83 7.50 4.97
CA LEU A 193 -57.89 8.04 6.34
C LEU A 193 -56.71 7.57 7.19
N ALA A 194 -56.33 6.29 7.10
CA ALA A 194 -55.16 5.76 7.80
C ALA A 194 -53.85 6.36 7.25
N GLY A 195 -53.77 6.61 5.93
CA GLY A 195 -52.63 7.23 5.28
C GLY A 195 -52.38 8.68 5.72
N ARG A 196 -53.43 9.44 6.05
CA ARG A 196 -53.29 10.82 6.55
C ARG A 196 -52.84 10.89 8.01
N VAL A 197 -53.26 9.94 8.84
CA VAL A 197 -52.85 9.84 10.25
C VAL A 197 -51.43 9.29 10.40
N LEU A 198 -51.04 8.31 9.57
CA LEU A 198 -49.64 7.84 9.55
C LEU A 198 -48.68 8.91 9.02
N LYS A 199 -49.07 9.66 7.98
CA LYS A 199 -48.20 10.68 7.39
C LYS A 199 -47.89 11.83 8.35
N SER A 200 -48.82 12.20 9.25
CA SER A 200 -48.56 13.20 10.30
C SER A 200 -47.70 12.64 11.45
N ALA A 201 -47.90 11.38 11.84
CA ALA A 201 -47.08 10.71 12.86
C ALA A 201 -45.62 10.47 12.40
N VAL A 202 -45.43 10.10 11.12
CA VAL A 202 -44.10 9.91 10.51
C VAL A 202 -43.34 11.24 10.40
N GLN A 203 -44.02 12.34 10.06
CA GLN A 203 -43.39 13.66 10.01
C GLN A 203 -42.94 14.16 11.40
N GLN A 204 -43.67 13.79 12.46
CA GLN A 204 -43.27 14.10 13.85
C GLN A 204 -42.13 13.19 14.36
N ALA A 205 -42.14 11.90 14.02
CA ALA A 205 -41.06 10.97 14.39
C ALA A 205 -39.74 11.27 13.63
N ALA A 206 -39.82 11.71 12.37
CA ALA A 206 -38.65 12.09 11.57
C ALA A 206 -37.88 13.28 12.16
N ASN A 207 -38.59 14.25 12.75
CA ASN A 207 -37.96 15.42 13.38
C ASN A 207 -37.26 15.10 14.71
N GLN A 208 -37.63 14.00 15.37
CA GLN A 208 -36.99 13.55 16.63
C GLN A 208 -35.84 12.55 16.39
N LEU A 209 -35.97 11.65 15.40
CA LEU A 209 -34.93 10.68 15.03
C LEU A 209 -33.75 11.33 14.30
N GLY A 210 -33.99 12.41 13.54
CA GLY A 210 -32.93 13.15 12.83
C GLY A 210 -31.87 13.75 13.76
N ARG A 211 -32.23 14.17 14.98
CA ARG A 211 -31.27 14.74 15.96
C ARG A 211 -30.43 13.67 16.67
N GLN A 212 -30.90 12.42 16.74
CA GLN A 212 -30.16 11.32 17.36
C GLN A 212 -29.16 10.68 16.40
N LEU A 213 -29.51 10.54 15.12
CA LEU A 213 -28.62 10.01 14.08
C LEU A 213 -27.42 10.94 13.82
N VAL A 214 -27.63 12.26 13.84
CA VAL A 214 -26.54 13.23 13.70
C VAL A 214 -25.56 13.16 14.89
N ARG A 215 -26.05 12.94 16.13
CA ARG A 215 -25.18 12.79 17.30
C ARG A 215 -24.44 11.45 17.33
N GLY A 216 -25.05 10.37 16.82
CA GLY A 216 -24.41 9.05 16.71
C GLY A 216 -23.32 8.98 15.64
N LEU A 217 -23.55 9.60 14.48
CA LEU A 217 -22.55 9.66 13.40
C LEU A 217 -21.40 10.63 13.72
N MET A 218 -21.68 11.77 14.37
CA MET A 218 -20.61 12.70 14.77
C MET A 218 -19.78 12.20 15.96
N GLY A 219 -20.35 11.40 16.86
CA GLY A 219 -19.62 10.76 17.96
C GLY A 219 -18.69 9.62 17.52
N SER A 220 -19.07 8.89 16.46
CA SER A 220 -18.27 7.79 15.90
C SER A 220 -17.07 8.26 15.07
N LEU A 221 -17.08 9.49 14.57
CA LEU A 221 -16.00 10.06 13.76
C LEU A 221 -15.00 10.91 14.57
N LEU A 222 -15.31 11.27 15.83
CA LEU A 222 -14.48 12.16 16.66
C LEU A 222 -14.01 11.59 18.01
N GLY A 223 -14.16 10.29 18.30
CA GLY A 223 -13.85 9.81 19.65
C GLY A 223 -13.35 8.37 19.78
N LYS A 224 -12.04 8.14 19.62
CA LYS A 224 -11.33 7.21 20.51
C LYS A 224 -9.81 7.44 20.52
N LYS A 225 -9.38 8.29 21.46
CA LYS A 225 -8.07 8.21 22.11
C LYS A 225 -8.30 7.49 23.45
N ARG A 226 -7.67 6.34 23.62
CA ARG A 226 -7.22 5.84 24.92
C ARG A 226 -5.81 5.32 24.69
#